data_AF-A0A427CGQ9-F1
#
_entry.id   AF-A0A427CGQ9-F1
#
_cell.length_a   1.000
_cell.length_b   1.000
_cell.length_c   1.000
_cell.angle_alpha   90.00
_cell.angle_beta   90.00
_cell.angle_gamma   90.00
#
_symmetry.space_group_name_H-M   'P 1'
#
loop_
_entity.id
_entity.type
_entity.pdbx_description
1 polymer ?
#
loop_
_entity_poly.entity_id
_entity_poly.type
_entity_poly.pdbx_seq_one_letter_code
_entity_poly.pdbx_strand_id
1 'polypeptide(L)'
;MSPKALAQRHLTAAVVWGLGSFCVFLAASLVLAERGHGTDWLLLVMWVVNLNTARHLGLAARAMGRNGWLWGGFAAIWTATALPVFLFLSLQHMLGRYPRP
;
A
#
# COMPACT_ATOMS: atom_id res chain seq x y z
N MET A 1 -17.02 -21.11 11.83
CA MET A 1 -15.58 -20.77 11.98
C MET A 1 -15.45 -19.87 13.20
N SER A 2 -14.49 -20.10 14.11
CA SER A 2 -14.38 -19.29 15.33
C SER A 2 -13.91 -17.85 15.03
N PRO A 3 -14.30 -16.83 15.82
CA PRO A 3 -13.86 -15.44 15.60
C PRO A 3 -12.34 -15.30 15.58
N LYS A 4 -11.64 -16.06 16.42
CA LYS A 4 -10.17 -16.14 16.45
C LYS A 4 -9.59 -16.69 15.15
N ALA A 5 -10.18 -17.75 14.60
CA ALA A 5 -9.74 -18.31 13.32
C ALA A 5 -10.01 -17.33 12.16
N LEU A 6 -11.13 -16.60 12.19
CA LEU A 6 -11.44 -15.57 11.20
C LEU A 6 -10.44 -14.40 11.27
N ALA A 7 -10.16 -13.89 12.47
CA ALA A 7 -9.17 -12.84 12.68
C ALA A 7 -7.78 -13.25 12.19
N GLN A 8 -7.35 -14.48 12.51
CA GLN A 8 -6.07 -15.02 12.05
C GLN A 8 -5.97 -15.05 10.53
N ARG A 9 -7.03 -15.50 9.82
CA ARG A 9 -7.04 -15.51 8.34
C ARG A 9 -6.87 -14.11 7.76
N HIS A 10 -7.55 -13.11 8.33
CA HIS A 10 -7.41 -11.73 7.87
C HIS A 10 -6.04 -11.13 8.21
N LEU A 11 -5.44 -11.47 9.36
CA LEU A 11 -4.07 -11.08 9.70
C LEU A 11 -3.05 -11.71 8.75
N THR A 12 -3.15 -13.01 8.49
CA THR A 12 -2.28 -13.69 7.53
C THR A 12 -2.41 -13.08 6.13
N ALA A 13 -3.63 -12.79 5.68
CA ALA A 13 -3.85 -12.11 4.41
C ALA A 13 -3.21 -10.71 4.41
N ALA A 14 -3.38 -9.91 5.47
CA ALA A 14 -2.75 -8.60 5.59
C ALA A 14 -1.21 -8.68 5.52
N VAL A 15 -0.60 -9.67 6.18
CA VAL A 15 0.86 -9.88 6.15
C VAL A 15 1.32 -10.29 4.75
N VAL A 16 0.65 -11.27 4.12
CA VAL A 16 1.02 -11.75 2.78
C VAL A 16 0.90 -10.64 1.75
N TRP A 17 -0.20 -9.88 1.77
CA TRP A 17 -0.39 -8.77 0.84
C TRP A 17 0.56 -7.61 1.13
N GLY A 18 0.68 -7.19 2.38
CA GLY A 18 1.54 -6.06 2.77
C GLY A 18 3.02 -6.35 2.52
N LEU A 19 3.55 -7.42 3.11
CA LEU A 19 4.97 -7.76 3.00
C LEU A 19 5.33 -8.23 1.59
N GLY A 20 4.47 -9.07 0.98
CA GLY A 20 4.68 -9.56 -0.38
C GLY A 20 4.73 -8.43 -1.40
N SER A 21 3.79 -7.49 -1.33
CA SER A 21 3.77 -6.35 -2.25
C SER A 21 4.95 -5.39 -2.05
N PHE A 22 5.40 -5.18 -0.82
CA PHE A 22 6.60 -4.40 -0.54
C PHE A 22 7.85 -5.02 -1.18
N CYS A 23 8.05 -6.34 -1.01
CA CYS A 23 9.17 -7.04 -1.63
C CYS A 23 9.12 -6.99 -3.17
N VAL A 24 7.93 -7.22 -3.75
CA VAL A 24 7.74 -7.14 -5.21
C VAL A 24 8.00 -5.73 -5.73
N PHE A 25 7.51 -4.70 -5.03
CA PHE A 25 7.75 -3.30 -5.37
C PHE A 25 9.26 -2.97 -5.35
N LEU A 26 9.97 -3.37 -4.30
CA LEU A 26 11.41 -3.11 -4.17
C LEU A 26 12.19 -3.80 -5.29
N ALA A 27 11.92 -5.08 -5.54
CA ALA A 27 12.58 -5.84 -6.60
C ALA A 27 12.31 -5.25 -7.99
N ALA A 28 11.05 -4.94 -8.29
CA ALA A 28 10.67 -4.33 -9.57
C ALA A 28 11.29 -2.94 -9.74
N SER A 29 11.35 -2.14 -8.67
CA SER A 29 11.96 -0.80 -8.71
C SER A 29 13.46 -0.86 -8.99
N LEU A 30 14.18 -1.81 -8.38
CA LEU A 30 15.60 -2.03 -8.63
C LEU A 30 15.85 -2.43 -10.09
N VAL A 31 15.08 -3.39 -10.62
CA VAL A 31 15.21 -3.85 -12.01
C VAL A 31 14.89 -2.74 -13.02
N LEU A 32 13.89 -1.90 -12.74
CA LEU A 32 13.57 -0.76 -13.60
C LEU A 32 14.62 0.35 -13.52
N ALA A 33 15.18 0.61 -12.34
CA ALA A 33 16.26 1.56 -12.15
C ALA A 33 17.52 1.15 -12.92
N GLU A 34 17.89 -0.14 -12.89
CA GLU A 34 19.00 -0.68 -13.70
C GLU A 34 18.80 -0.49 -15.22
N ARG A 35 17.54 -0.38 -15.66
CA ARG A 35 17.16 -0.17 -17.07
C ARG A 35 16.86 1.29 -17.43
N GLY A 36 17.05 2.22 -16.49
CA GLY A 36 16.75 3.65 -16.71
C GLY A 36 15.26 3.98 -16.87
N HIS A 37 14.37 3.09 -16.40
CA HIS A 37 12.92 3.31 -16.44
C HIS A 37 12.40 3.89 -15.12
N GLY A 38 11.39 4.76 -15.21
CA GLY A 38 10.69 5.30 -14.04
C GLY A 38 9.82 4.23 -13.34
N THR A 39 9.71 4.34 -12.02
CA THR A 39 8.97 3.41 -11.15
C THR A 39 7.60 3.93 -10.73
N ASP A 40 7.16 5.05 -11.31
CA ASP A 40 5.96 5.79 -10.92
C ASP A 40 4.69 4.94 -10.94
N TRP A 41 4.53 4.10 -11.97
CA TRP A 41 3.38 3.21 -12.09
C TRP A 41 3.38 2.05 -11.08
N LEU A 42 4.56 1.63 -10.60
CA LEU A 42 4.66 0.61 -9.54
C LEU A 42 4.12 1.13 -8.21
N LEU A 43 4.20 2.45 -7.96
CA LEU A 43 3.64 3.07 -6.77
C LEU A 43 2.12 2.96 -6.74
N LEU A 44 1.44 3.06 -7.90
CA LEU A 44 0.00 2.85 -8.00
C LEU A 44 -0.39 1.41 -7.65
N VAL A 45 0.38 0.43 -8.12
CA VAL A 45 0.14 -0.99 -7.79
C VAL A 45 0.35 -1.24 -6.29
N MET A 46 1.45 -0.73 -5.73
CA MET A 46 1.74 -0.80 -4.29
C MET A 46 0.64 -0.12 -3.47
N TRP A 47 0.09 0.99 -3.96
CA TRP A 47 -1.02 1.70 -3.33
C TRP A 47 -2.29 0.85 -3.23
N VAL A 48 -2.71 0.21 -4.32
CA VAL A 48 -3.89 -0.68 -4.34
C VAL A 48 -3.71 -1.84 -3.35
N VAL A 49 -2.50 -2.42 -3.29
CA VAL A 49 -2.23 -3.51 -2.35
C VAL A 49 -2.26 -3.01 -0.90
N ASN A 50 -1.71 -1.83 -0.60
CA ASN A 50 -1.77 -1.25 0.74
C ASN A 50 -3.21 -0.98 1.21
N LEU A 51 -4.11 -0.56 0.32
CA LEU A 51 -5.54 -0.45 0.64
C LEU A 51 -6.18 -1.81 0.95
N ASN A 52 -5.82 -2.86 0.21
CA ASN A 52 -6.31 -4.20 0.50
C ASN A 52 -5.78 -4.73 1.84
N THR A 53 -4.50 -4.49 2.13
CA THR A 53 -3.89 -4.78 3.44
C THR A 53 -4.62 -4.07 4.57
N ALA A 54 -4.90 -2.76 4.41
CA ALA A 54 -5.66 -1.97 5.37
C ALA A 54 -7.07 -2.53 5.60
N ARG A 55 -7.76 -2.95 4.53
CA ARG A 55 -9.06 -3.64 4.61
C ARG A 55 -8.95 -4.92 5.45
N HIS A 56 -7.95 -5.76 5.20
CA HIS A 56 -7.75 -7.00 5.95
C HIS A 56 -7.45 -6.75 7.43
N LEU A 57 -6.66 -5.73 7.77
CA LEU A 57 -6.41 -5.31 9.16
C LEU A 57 -7.71 -4.84 9.85
N GLY A 58 -8.56 -4.08 9.15
CA GLY A 58 -9.85 -3.65 9.67
C GLY A 58 -10.81 -4.82 9.95
N LEU A 59 -10.86 -5.80 9.03
CA LEU A 59 -11.67 -7.01 9.20
C LEU A 59 -11.15 -7.90 10.34
N ALA A 60 -9.83 -8.04 10.48
CA ALA A 60 -9.21 -8.74 11.60
C ALA A 60 -9.56 -8.09 12.94
N ALA A 61 -9.45 -6.76 13.03
CA ALA A 61 -9.79 -6.00 14.24
C ALA A 61 -11.26 -6.17 14.63
N ARG A 62 -12.18 -6.11 13.67
CA ARG A 62 -13.62 -6.36 13.90
C ARG A 62 -13.88 -7.78 14.39
N ALA A 63 -13.21 -8.78 13.80
CA ALA A 63 -13.33 -10.18 14.24
C ALA A 63 -12.80 -10.41 15.67
N MET A 64 -11.91 -9.54 16.16
CA MET A 64 -11.42 -9.54 17.54
C MET A 64 -12.29 -8.69 18.50
N GLY A 65 -13.42 -8.14 18.06
CA GLY A 65 -14.26 -7.24 18.87
C GLY A 65 -13.65 -5.85 19.09
N ARG A 66 -12.61 -5.48 18.33
CA ARG A 66 -11.95 -4.18 18.40
C ARG A 66 -12.51 -3.23 17.34
N ASN A 67 -12.36 -1.92 17.57
CA ASN A 67 -12.78 -0.93 16.59
C ASN A 67 -11.93 -1.02 15.31
N GLY A 68 -12.52 -1.52 14.23
CA GLY A 68 -11.84 -1.68 12.94
C GLY A 68 -11.35 -0.37 12.32
N TRP A 69 -11.90 0.78 12.74
CA TRP A 69 -11.51 2.09 12.21
C TRP A 69 -10.13 2.54 12.71
N LEU A 70 -9.77 2.20 13.96
CA LEU A 70 -8.43 2.49 14.49
C LEU A 70 -7.32 1.71 13.78
N TRP A 71 -7.64 0.50 13.28
CA TRP A 71 -6.63 -0.41 12.73
C TRP A 71 -6.62 -0.42 11.19
N GLY A 72 -7.76 -0.69 10.56
CA GLY A 72 -7.85 -0.66 9.09
C GLY A 72 -7.99 0.75 8.55
N GLY A 73 -8.58 1.66 9.33
CA GLY A 73 -8.84 3.02 8.89
C GLY A 73 -7.63 3.91 8.86
N PHE A 74 -6.86 3.91 9.94
CA PHE A 74 -5.60 4.62 10.00
C PHE A 74 -4.64 4.17 8.89
N ALA A 75 -4.54 2.85 8.66
CA ALA A 75 -3.76 2.29 7.55
C ALA A 75 -4.27 2.72 6.16
N ALA A 76 -5.59 2.84 5.99
CA ALA A 76 -6.19 3.30 4.74
C ALA A 76 -5.95 4.81 4.52
N ILE A 77 -6.03 5.65 5.57
CA ILE A 77 -5.81 7.10 5.49
C ILE A 77 -4.39 7.39 5.05
N TRP A 78 -3.38 6.78 5.69
CA TRP A 78 -1.98 6.97 5.33
C TRP A 78 -1.71 6.64 3.85
N THR A 79 -2.29 5.53 3.40
CA THR A 79 -2.20 5.09 2.01
C THR A 79 -2.90 6.10 1.09
N ALA A 80 -4.12 6.50 1.41
CA ALA A 80 -4.93 7.40 0.61
C ALA A 80 -4.34 8.82 0.50
N THR A 81 -3.73 9.36 1.56
CA THR A 81 -3.10 10.70 1.54
C THR A 81 -1.80 10.74 0.76
N ALA A 82 -1.08 9.62 0.67
CA ALA A 82 0.15 9.53 -0.12
C ALA A 82 -0.11 9.64 -1.65
N LEU A 83 -1.28 9.21 -2.14
CA LEU A 83 -1.59 9.20 -3.57
C LEU A 83 -1.73 10.60 -4.18
N PRO A 84 -2.50 11.56 -3.61
CA PRO A 84 -2.56 12.93 -4.11
C PRO A 84 -1.19 13.61 -4.14
N VAL A 85 -0.37 13.40 -3.10
CA VAL A 85 1.00 13.94 -3.05
C VAL A 85 1.84 13.35 -4.17
N PHE A 86 1.80 12.04 -4.36
CA PHE A 86 2.51 11.36 -5.44
C PHE A 86 2.05 11.82 -6.82
N LEU A 87 0.75 11.87 -7.07
CA LEU A 87 0.19 12.33 -8.34
C LEU A 87 0.60 13.78 -8.61
N PHE A 88 0.55 14.65 -7.59
CA PHE A 88 0.98 16.04 -7.69
C PHE A 88 2.47 16.15 -8.04
N LEU A 89 3.35 15.41 -7.35
CA LEU A 89 4.79 15.39 -7.62
C LEU A 89 5.10 14.83 -9.03
N SER A 90 4.42 13.75 -9.43
CA SER A 90 4.55 13.15 -10.76
C SER A 90 4.10 14.12 -11.86
N LEU A 91 3.01 14.86 -11.63
CA LEU A 91 2.52 15.88 -12.55
C LEU A 91 3.51 17.04 -12.67
N GLN A 92 4.10 17.48 -11.54
CA GLN A 92 5.15 18.51 -11.55
C GLN A 92 6.41 18.06 -12.30
N HIS A 93 6.80 16.78 -12.16
CA HIS A 93 7.92 16.19 -12.89
C HIS A 93 7.65 16.14 -14.40
N MET A 94 6.49 15.63 -14.82
CA MET A 94 6.09 15.57 -16.23
C MET A 94 5.94 16.94 -16.88
N LEU A 95 5.43 17.92 -16.15
CA LEU A 95 5.24 19.30 -16.64
C LEU A 95 6.51 20.15 -16.58
N GLY A 96 7.67 19.55 -16.27
CA GLY A 96 8.98 20.22 -16.34
C GLY A 96 9.19 21.33 -15.30
N ARG A 97 8.44 21.32 -14.20
CA ARG A 97 8.61 22.31 -13.10
C ARG A 97 9.72 21.94 -12.12
N TYR A 98 10.31 20.77 -12.27
CA TYR A 98 11.53 20.39 -11.55
C TYR A 98 12.76 20.85 -12.34
N PRO A 99 13.70 21.59 -11.74
CA PRO A 99 14.99 21.83 -12.35
C PRO A 99 15.63 20.46 -12.62
N ARG A 100 16.01 20.22 -13.88
CA ARG A 100 16.82 19.07 -14.23
C ARG A 100 18.17 19.23 -13.49
N PRO A 101 18.68 18.19 -12.81
CA PRO A 101 20.07 18.21 -12.35
C PRO A 101 21.03 18.33 -13.54
#